data_AF-A0A927W3Z5-F1
#
_entry.id   AF-A0A927W3Z5-F1
#
_cell.length_a   1.000
_cell.length_b   1.000
_cell.length_c   1.000
_cell.angle_alpha   90.00
_cell.angle_beta   90.00
_cell.angle_gamma   90.00
#
_symmetry.space_group_name_H-M   'P 1'
#
loop_
_entity.id
_entity.type
_entity.pdbx_description
1 polymer ?
#
loop_
_entity_poly.entity_id
_entity_poly.type
_entity_poly.pdbx_seq_one_letter_code
_entity_poly.pdbx_strand_id
1 'polypeptide(L)'
;GQYGLLIAAGPEGSEEKALAEALAKLLKDAGYGASVQITEGPVENVKNLTEYKADLAIVSADDLTAAVNGTGKFSGSATGELFALMSLGVSGDGSRNVLLCSDDTMDAMAWDMLSCIAKSLDSLQAACKDGSEITMEAGSTDIPVALNEGAAAYFDKKPWTK
;
A
#
# COMPACT_ATOMS: atom_id res chain seq x y z
N GLY A 1 15.15 15.13 10.72
CA GLY A 1 13.85 15.80 10.52
C GLY A 1 12.85 14.72 10.24
N GLN A 2 11.66 14.78 10.84
CA GLN A 2 10.62 13.77 10.68
C GLN A 2 10.22 13.72 9.18
N TYR A 3 10.49 12.60 8.51
CA TYR A 3 10.12 12.42 7.10
C TYR A 3 8.59 12.46 6.98
N GLY A 4 8.08 13.25 6.03
CA GLY A 4 6.66 13.37 5.75
C GLY A 4 6.30 12.47 4.58
N LEU A 5 5.69 11.33 4.87
CA LEU A 5 5.27 10.35 3.88
C LEU A 5 3.99 10.80 3.17
N LEU A 6 3.97 10.69 1.85
CA LEU A 6 2.81 10.97 1.04
C LEU A 6 2.23 9.68 0.46
N ILE A 7 0.94 9.46 0.73
CA ILE A 7 0.21 8.26 0.32
C ILE A 7 -0.77 8.64 -0.79
N ALA A 8 -0.48 8.27 -2.03
CA ALA A 8 -1.39 8.46 -3.15
C ALA A 8 -2.55 7.45 -3.06
N ALA A 9 -3.78 7.97 -3.05
CA ALA A 9 -4.98 7.18 -2.92
C ALA A 9 -6.09 7.70 -3.84
N GLY A 10 -7.06 6.83 -4.13
CA GLY A 10 -8.17 7.11 -5.05
C GLY A 10 -9.05 8.31 -4.64
N PRO A 11 -10.09 8.60 -5.43
CA PRO A 11 -10.94 9.78 -5.24
C PRO A 11 -11.71 9.74 -3.92
N GLU A 12 -12.33 10.88 -3.59
CA GLU A 12 -13.20 10.99 -2.41
C GLU A 12 -14.28 9.91 -2.39
N GLY A 13 -14.47 9.29 -1.21
CA GLY A 13 -15.42 8.20 -1.00
C GLY A 13 -14.95 6.81 -1.45
N SER A 14 -13.74 6.67 -2.02
CA SER A 14 -13.15 5.37 -2.35
C SER A 14 -12.64 4.62 -1.11
N GLU A 15 -12.57 3.29 -1.21
CA GLU A 15 -12.02 2.45 -0.15
C GLU A 15 -10.52 2.67 0.03
N GLU A 16 -9.79 2.88 -1.07
CA GLU A 16 -8.37 3.19 -1.09
C GLU A 16 -8.07 4.46 -0.29
N LYS A 17 -8.92 5.48 -0.40
CA LYS A 17 -8.79 6.70 0.37
C LYS A 17 -9.01 6.47 1.86
N ALA A 18 -10.04 5.69 2.24
CA ALA A 18 -10.29 5.36 3.64
C ALA A 18 -9.13 4.56 4.27
N LEU A 19 -8.59 3.58 3.53
CA LEU A 19 -7.40 2.82 3.93
C LEU A 19 -6.17 3.73 4.07
N ALA A 20 -5.94 4.64 3.12
CA ALA A 20 -4.82 5.59 3.18
C ALA A 20 -4.94 6.56 4.36
N GLU A 21 -6.14 7.04 4.69
CA GLU A 21 -6.38 7.91 5.84
C GLU A 21 -6.10 7.18 7.17
N ALA A 22 -6.55 5.93 7.29
CA ALA A 22 -6.28 5.10 8.45
C ALA A 22 -4.78 4.79 8.60
N LEU A 23 -4.12 4.45 7.49
CA LEU A 23 -2.68 4.22 7.47
C LEU A 23 -1.91 5.50 7.85
N ALA A 24 -2.26 6.64 7.27
CA ALA A 24 -1.62 7.92 7.60
C ALA A 24 -1.79 8.28 9.08
N LYS A 25 -2.98 8.02 9.65
CA LYS A 25 -3.22 8.20 11.08
C LYS A 25 -2.35 7.27 11.92
N LEU A 26 -2.30 5.99 11.58
CA LEU A 26 -1.52 4.99 12.29
C LEU A 26 -0.02 5.35 12.28
N LEU A 27 0.51 5.74 11.12
CA LEU A 27 1.90 6.19 10.98
C LEU A 27 2.19 7.44 11.81
N LYS A 28 1.26 8.41 11.86
CA LYS A 28 1.36 9.57 12.76
C LYS A 28 1.40 9.18 14.22
N ASP A 29 0.52 8.28 14.63
CA ASP A 29 0.44 7.80 16.01
C ASP A 29 1.72 7.03 16.40
N ALA A 30 2.44 6.46 15.42
CA ALA A 30 3.77 5.87 15.57
C ALA A 30 4.95 6.86 15.48
N GLY A 31 4.68 8.15 15.26
CA GLY A 31 5.71 9.20 15.21
C GLY A 31 6.31 9.47 13.84
N TYR A 32 5.67 9.04 12.75
CA TYR A 32 6.02 9.45 11.38
C TYR A 32 5.23 10.70 10.96
N GLY A 33 5.77 11.51 10.05
CA GLY A 33 4.94 12.42 9.28
C GLY A 33 4.24 11.61 8.19
N ALA A 34 2.92 11.77 8.03
CA ALA A 34 2.19 11.10 6.94
C ALA A 34 1.01 11.96 6.46
N SER A 35 0.65 11.88 5.19
CA SER A 35 -0.52 12.54 4.62
C SER A 35 -1.03 11.81 3.40
N VAL A 36 -2.31 11.98 3.10
CA VAL A 36 -2.94 11.40 1.93
C VAL A 36 -2.96 12.43 0.80
N GLN A 37 -2.57 12.00 -0.40
CA GLN A 37 -2.79 12.72 -1.65
C GLN A 37 -3.96 12.04 -2.37
N ILE A 38 -5.06 12.78 -2.53
CA ILE A 38 -6.20 12.32 -3.31
C ILE A 38 -5.84 12.45 -4.80
N THR A 39 -6.09 11.40 -5.56
CA THR A 39 -5.88 11.33 -7.01
C THR A 39 -7.18 11.01 -7.75
N GLU A 40 -7.15 11.07 -9.07
CA GLU A 40 -8.27 10.62 -9.92
C GLU A 40 -8.34 9.10 -10.04
N GLY A 41 -7.34 8.36 -9.56
CA GLY A 41 -7.36 6.90 -9.49
C GLY A 41 -6.01 6.22 -9.76
N PRO A 42 -6.03 4.94 -10.13
CA PRO A 42 -4.86 4.05 -10.09
C PRO A 42 -3.75 4.43 -11.10
N VAL A 43 -4.10 5.02 -12.25
CA VAL A 43 -3.09 5.50 -13.23
C VAL A 43 -2.25 6.62 -12.62
N GLU A 44 -2.90 7.57 -11.95
CA GLU A 44 -2.22 8.67 -11.28
C GLU A 44 -1.47 8.20 -10.02
N ASN A 45 -2.01 7.23 -9.28
CA ASN A 45 -1.31 6.61 -8.14
C ASN A 45 0.03 5.99 -8.55
N VAL A 46 0.03 5.13 -9.57
CA VAL A 46 1.25 4.49 -10.09
C VAL A 46 2.21 5.53 -10.66
N LYS A 47 1.71 6.51 -11.40
CA LYS A 47 2.54 7.60 -11.93
C LYS A 47 3.21 8.39 -10.82
N ASN A 48 2.45 8.79 -9.80
CA ASN A 48 2.99 9.58 -8.70
C ASN A 48 4.03 8.78 -7.90
N LEU A 49 3.80 7.48 -7.72
CA LEU A 49 4.75 6.60 -7.06
C LEU A 49 6.06 6.49 -7.85
N THR A 50 5.98 6.19 -9.15
CA THR A 50 7.14 5.98 -10.03
C THR A 50 7.89 7.27 -10.40
N GLU A 51 7.23 8.43 -10.33
CA GLU A 51 7.84 9.75 -10.48
C GLU A 51 8.32 10.35 -9.14
N TYR A 52 8.29 9.57 -8.04
CA TYR A 52 8.66 10.00 -6.68
C TYR A 52 7.87 11.25 -6.20
N LYS A 53 6.65 11.42 -6.69
CA LYS A 53 5.69 12.42 -6.22
C LYS A 53 4.85 11.92 -5.06
N ALA A 54 4.87 10.61 -4.79
CA ALA A 54 4.35 9.98 -3.59
C ALA A 54 5.33 8.89 -3.13
N ASP A 55 5.37 8.65 -1.82
CA ASP A 55 6.22 7.60 -1.22
C ASP A 55 5.51 6.25 -1.19
N LEU A 56 4.18 6.31 -1.02
CA LEU A 56 3.30 5.16 -0.99
C LEU A 56 2.13 5.35 -1.94
N ALA A 57 1.56 4.25 -2.42
CA ALA A 57 0.32 4.28 -3.18
C ALA A 57 -0.56 3.08 -2.86
N ILE A 58 -1.88 3.26 -2.91
CA ILE A 58 -2.83 2.15 -2.86
C ILE A 58 -3.45 1.95 -4.24
N VAL A 59 -3.38 0.71 -4.74
CA VAL A 59 -3.99 0.29 -6.00
C VAL A 59 -4.62 -1.09 -5.84
N SER A 60 -5.58 -1.43 -6.69
CA SER A 60 -6.07 -2.80 -6.77
C SER A 60 -5.03 -3.73 -7.41
N ALA A 61 -5.06 -5.03 -7.11
CA ALA A 61 -4.19 -6.04 -7.69
C ALA A 61 -4.43 -6.19 -9.21
N ASP A 62 -5.67 -6.01 -9.68
CA ASP A 62 -6.00 -6.01 -11.10
C ASP A 62 -5.37 -4.82 -11.82
N ASP A 63 -5.45 -3.63 -11.21
CA ASP A 63 -4.82 -2.43 -11.77
C ASP A 63 -3.31 -2.49 -11.71
N LEU A 64 -2.75 -3.08 -10.65
CA LEU A 64 -1.33 -3.34 -10.56
C LEU A 64 -0.87 -4.29 -11.67
N THR A 65 -1.62 -5.38 -11.90
CA THR A 65 -1.38 -6.32 -13.01
C THR A 65 -1.46 -5.61 -14.37
N ALA A 66 -2.44 -4.74 -14.56
CA ALA A 66 -2.56 -3.95 -15.78
C ALA A 66 -1.38 -2.98 -15.94
N ALA A 67 -0.91 -2.37 -14.85
CA ALA A 67 0.23 -1.45 -14.82
C ALA A 67 1.54 -2.15 -15.21
N VAL A 68 1.87 -3.30 -14.61
CA VAL A 68 3.11 -4.03 -14.96
C VAL A 68 3.10 -4.59 -16.38
N ASN A 69 1.93 -4.92 -16.91
CA ASN A 69 1.80 -5.42 -18.28
C ASN A 69 1.59 -4.30 -19.32
N GLY A 70 1.43 -3.04 -18.89
CA GLY A 70 1.13 -1.92 -19.79
C GLY A 70 -0.16 -2.10 -20.58
N THR A 71 -1.21 -2.65 -19.95
CA THR A 71 -2.49 -2.96 -20.60
C THR A 71 -3.65 -2.11 -20.08
N GLY A 72 -4.78 -2.15 -20.77
CA GLY A 72 -5.98 -1.42 -20.37
C GLY A 72 -5.73 0.08 -20.20
N LYS A 73 -6.07 0.62 -19.01
CA LYS A 73 -5.89 2.04 -18.66
C LYS A 73 -4.41 2.48 -18.61
N PHE A 74 -3.47 1.53 -18.55
CA PHE A 74 -2.03 1.78 -18.54
C PHE A 74 -1.38 1.64 -19.93
N SER A 75 -2.17 1.33 -20.97
CA SER A 75 -1.66 1.26 -22.34
C SER A 75 -1.02 2.59 -22.77
N GLY A 76 0.23 2.52 -23.24
CA GLY A 76 1.00 3.71 -23.65
C GLY A 76 1.63 4.51 -22.51
N SER A 77 1.53 4.02 -21.27
CA SER A 77 2.24 4.59 -20.12
C SER A 77 3.48 3.75 -19.82
N ALA A 78 4.64 4.40 -19.66
CA ALA A 78 5.80 3.74 -19.07
C ALA A 78 5.54 3.57 -17.58
N THR A 79 5.61 2.34 -17.09
CA THR A 79 5.54 2.02 -15.66
C THR A 79 6.92 1.54 -15.21
N GLY A 80 7.43 2.15 -14.15
CA GLY A 80 8.69 1.72 -13.53
C GLY A 80 8.53 0.38 -12.81
N GLU A 81 9.60 -0.08 -12.19
CA GLU A 81 9.51 -1.20 -11.25
C GLU A 81 8.68 -0.77 -10.04
N LEU A 82 7.80 -1.66 -9.58
CA LEU A 82 6.86 -1.42 -8.50
C LEU A 82 7.09 -2.47 -7.42
N PHE A 83 7.15 -2.04 -6.16
CA PHE A 83 7.32 -2.91 -5.02
C PHE A 83 6.13 -2.80 -4.08
N ALA A 84 5.65 -3.95 -3.63
CA ALA A 84 4.58 -4.02 -2.65
C ALA A 84 5.12 -4.07 -1.22
N LEU A 85 4.39 -3.44 -0.30
CA LEU A 85 4.58 -3.63 1.13
C LEU A 85 3.65 -4.71 1.67
N MET A 86 2.36 -4.68 1.30
CA MET A 86 1.41 -5.74 1.66
C MET A 86 0.12 -5.67 0.83
N SER A 87 -0.58 -6.79 0.73
CA SER A 87 -2.01 -6.82 0.43
C SER A 87 -2.82 -6.24 1.60
N LEU A 88 -3.80 -5.42 1.25
CA LEU A 88 -4.78 -4.80 2.15
C LEU A 88 -6.15 -5.48 2.02
N GLY A 89 -6.17 -6.81 1.97
CA GLY A 89 -7.41 -7.60 1.96
C GLY A 89 -8.16 -7.56 0.63
N VAL A 90 -9.26 -8.31 0.57
CA VAL A 90 -10.17 -8.40 -0.58
C VAL A 90 -11.46 -7.65 -0.23
N SER A 91 -11.83 -6.67 -1.04
CA SER A 91 -13.12 -5.97 -0.94
C SER A 91 -14.26 -6.84 -1.47
N GLY A 92 -15.48 -6.53 -1.08
CA GLY A 92 -16.68 -7.32 -1.38
C GLY A 92 -17.06 -7.40 -2.87
N ASP A 93 -16.39 -6.63 -3.74
CA ASP A 93 -16.46 -6.74 -5.20
C ASP A 93 -15.44 -7.74 -5.78
N GLY A 94 -14.61 -8.35 -4.94
CA GLY A 94 -13.55 -9.29 -5.31
C GLY A 94 -12.20 -8.62 -5.61
N SER A 95 -12.12 -7.29 -5.58
CA SER A 95 -10.87 -6.55 -5.79
C SER A 95 -9.96 -6.67 -4.57
N ARG A 96 -8.66 -6.79 -4.77
CA ARG A 96 -7.67 -6.80 -3.67
C ARG A 96 -6.90 -5.50 -3.68
N ASN A 97 -6.93 -4.73 -2.60
CA ASN A 97 -6.08 -3.55 -2.50
C ASN A 97 -4.65 -3.96 -2.11
N VAL A 98 -3.66 -3.24 -2.64
CA VAL A 98 -2.24 -3.46 -2.41
C VAL A 98 -1.60 -2.12 -2.05
N LEU A 99 -0.85 -2.12 -0.95
CA LEU A 99 0.00 -1.00 -0.57
C LEU A 99 1.36 -1.13 -1.28
N LEU A 100 1.72 -0.12 -2.06
CA LEU A 100 2.97 -0.02 -2.80
C LEU A 100 3.90 1.02 -2.20
N CYS A 101 5.19 0.92 -2.53
CA CYS A 101 6.23 1.90 -2.20
C CYS A 101 7.05 2.29 -3.45
N SER A 102 7.64 3.49 -3.41
CA SER A 102 8.31 4.12 -4.57
C SER A 102 9.67 3.55 -4.92
N ASP A 103 10.42 3.00 -3.96
CA ASP A 103 11.63 2.22 -4.26
C ASP A 103 12.02 1.25 -3.14
N ASP A 104 13.02 0.43 -3.47
CA ASP A 104 13.63 -0.59 -2.61
C ASP A 104 14.67 -0.03 -1.63
N THR A 105 14.75 1.30 -1.45
CA THR A 105 15.59 1.93 -0.41
C THR A 105 14.83 2.14 0.89
N MET A 106 13.55 1.76 0.92
CA MET A 106 12.66 1.90 2.06
C MET A 106 12.70 0.72 3.04
N ASP A 107 13.61 -0.24 2.94
CA ASP A 107 13.53 -1.51 3.70
C ASP A 107 13.31 -1.39 5.20
N ALA A 108 14.14 -0.58 5.87
CA ALA A 108 14.01 -0.36 7.31
C ALA A 108 12.67 0.33 7.63
N MET A 109 12.22 1.23 6.76
CA MET A 109 10.94 1.91 6.89
C MET A 109 9.77 0.97 6.62
N ALA A 110 9.86 0.08 5.62
CA ALA A 110 8.88 -0.95 5.31
C ALA A 110 8.70 -1.90 6.48
N TRP A 111 9.80 -2.35 7.08
CA TRP A 111 9.79 -3.14 8.31
C TRP A 111 9.07 -2.40 9.44
N ASP A 112 9.41 -1.14 9.67
CA ASP A 112 8.80 -0.34 10.74
C ASP A 112 7.32 -0.06 10.46
N MET A 113 6.94 0.23 9.21
CA MET A 113 5.55 0.40 8.77
C MET A 113 4.73 -0.86 9.03
N LEU A 114 5.21 -2.03 8.59
CA LEU A 114 4.54 -3.31 8.82
C LEU A 114 4.46 -3.65 10.32
N SER A 115 5.48 -3.30 11.09
CA SER A 115 5.46 -3.42 12.55
C SER A 115 4.39 -2.52 13.17
N CYS A 116 4.20 -1.31 12.65
CA CYS A 116 3.14 -0.42 13.10
C CYS A 116 1.76 -0.95 12.71
N ILE A 117 1.59 -1.41 11.47
CA ILE A 117 0.35 -2.01 10.98
C ILE A 117 -0.03 -3.22 11.83
N ALA A 118 0.91 -4.14 12.08
CA ALA A 118 0.65 -5.32 12.91
C ALA A 118 0.20 -4.98 14.34
N LYS A 119 0.76 -3.92 14.94
CA LYS A 119 0.39 -3.46 16.30
C LYS A 119 -0.99 -2.80 16.38
N SER A 120 -1.46 -2.26 15.25
CA SER A 120 -2.68 -1.46 15.18
C SER A 120 -3.61 -1.98 14.08
N LEU A 121 -3.58 -3.28 13.82
CA LEU A 121 -4.27 -3.91 12.69
C LEU A 121 -5.76 -3.60 12.73
N ASP A 122 -6.40 -3.79 13.89
CA ASP A 122 -7.83 -3.51 14.11
C ASP A 122 -8.25 -2.10 13.66
N SER A 123 -7.37 -1.10 13.82
CA SER A 123 -7.67 0.28 13.38
C SER A 123 -7.65 0.42 11.86
N LEU A 124 -6.79 -0.32 11.18
CA LEU A 124 -6.77 -0.38 9.72
C LEU A 124 -7.97 -1.20 9.20
N GLN A 125 -8.30 -2.32 9.87
CA GLN A 125 -9.47 -3.14 9.54
C GLN A 125 -10.78 -2.36 9.70
N ALA A 126 -10.90 -1.49 10.71
CA ALA A 126 -12.08 -0.67 10.91
C ALA A 126 -12.29 0.42 9.84
N ALA A 127 -11.28 0.66 8.98
CA ALA A 127 -11.31 1.74 8.00
C ALA A 127 -12.15 1.42 6.76
N CYS A 128 -12.31 0.14 6.42
CA CYS A 128 -13.11 -0.29 5.28
C CYS A 128 -14.08 -1.40 5.66
N LYS A 129 -15.07 -1.60 4.79
CA LYS A 129 -16.17 -2.56 5.02
C LYS A 129 -15.66 -3.99 5.17
N ASP A 130 -14.66 -4.36 4.38
CA ASP A 130 -14.11 -5.72 4.30
C ASP A 130 -12.76 -5.82 5.02
N GLY A 131 -12.50 -4.90 5.96
CA GLY A 131 -11.21 -4.81 6.61
C GLY A 131 -10.83 -6.03 7.44
N SER A 132 -11.77 -6.91 7.80
CA SER A 132 -11.44 -8.20 8.42
C SER A 132 -10.57 -9.10 7.54
N GLU A 133 -10.58 -8.88 6.22
CA GLU A 133 -9.71 -9.59 5.26
C GLU A 133 -8.26 -9.07 5.29
N ILE A 134 -8.00 -7.93 5.94
CA ILE A 134 -6.66 -7.37 6.12
C ILE A 134 -6.00 -8.11 7.28
N THR A 135 -5.11 -9.05 6.96
CA THR A 135 -4.38 -9.84 7.95
C THR A 135 -2.88 -9.83 7.65
N MET A 136 -2.07 -10.02 8.69
CA MET A 136 -0.62 -10.19 8.49
C MET A 136 -0.32 -11.55 7.84
N GLU A 137 -1.17 -12.55 8.01
CA GLU A 137 -1.03 -13.86 7.39
C GLU A 137 -1.23 -13.80 5.86
N ALA A 138 -2.21 -13.03 5.38
CA ALA A 138 -2.48 -12.86 3.95
C ALA A 138 -1.69 -11.71 3.31
N GLY A 139 -1.04 -10.87 4.12
CA GLY A 139 -0.40 -9.63 3.67
C GLY A 139 0.68 -9.81 2.60
N SER A 140 1.29 -10.98 2.46
CA SER A 140 2.29 -11.28 1.42
C SER A 140 1.77 -12.17 0.26
N THR A 141 0.45 -12.37 0.17
CA THR A 141 -0.16 -13.35 -0.75
C THR A 141 -0.92 -12.66 -1.89
N ASP A 142 -1.00 -13.32 -3.05
CA ASP A 142 -1.73 -12.84 -4.25
C ASP A 142 -1.34 -11.41 -4.69
N ILE A 143 -0.06 -11.07 -4.62
CA ILE A 143 0.47 -9.78 -5.08
C ILE A 143 1.15 -9.99 -6.45
N PRO A 144 0.78 -9.22 -7.48
CA PRO A 144 1.33 -9.39 -8.84
C PRO A 144 2.71 -8.74 -9.06
N VAL A 145 3.39 -8.32 -7.99
CA VAL A 145 4.75 -7.74 -8.00
C VAL A 145 5.54 -8.26 -6.81
N ALA A 146 6.86 -8.08 -6.85
CA ALA A 146 7.72 -8.41 -5.71
C ALA A 146 7.38 -7.56 -4.48
N LEU A 147 7.61 -8.14 -3.30
CA LEU A 147 7.68 -7.35 -2.08
C LEU A 147 8.98 -6.55 -2.08
N ASN A 148 8.94 -5.34 -1.50
CA ASN A 148 10.17 -4.65 -1.07
C ASN A 148 10.99 -5.56 -0.12
N GLU A 149 12.33 -5.46 -0.12
CA GLU A 149 13.18 -6.35 0.67
C GLU A 149 12.86 -6.31 2.18
N GLY A 150 12.63 -5.12 2.73
CA GLY A 150 12.19 -4.96 4.12
C GLY A 150 10.86 -5.63 4.43
N ALA A 151 9.89 -5.52 3.51
CA ALA A 151 8.61 -6.21 3.61
C ALA A 151 8.78 -7.73 3.52
N ALA A 152 9.54 -8.22 2.53
CA ALA A 152 9.83 -9.64 2.37
C ALA A 152 10.46 -10.24 3.63
N ALA A 153 11.47 -9.57 4.20
CA ALA A 153 12.11 -9.98 5.44
C ALA A 153 11.13 -10.02 6.63
N TYR A 154 10.22 -9.05 6.70
CA TYR A 154 9.19 -8.99 7.74
C TYR A 154 8.25 -10.20 7.64
N PHE A 155 7.75 -10.51 6.45
CA PHE A 155 6.84 -11.65 6.25
C PHE A 155 7.51 -13.02 6.40
N ASP A 156 8.81 -13.13 6.11
CA ASP A 156 9.59 -14.34 6.37
C ASP A 156 9.75 -14.60 7.88
N LYS A 157 10.12 -13.55 8.64
CA LYS A 157 10.39 -13.66 10.08
C LYS A 157 9.13 -13.79 10.94
N LYS A 158 7.98 -13.33 10.43
CA LYS A 158 6.68 -13.38 11.12
C LYS A 158 6.72 -12.86 12.57
N PRO A 159 7.28 -11.68 12.85
CA PRO A 159 7.45 -11.19 14.23
C PRO A 159 6.12 -10.93 14.96
N TRP A 160 4.99 -10.93 14.26
CA TRP A 160 3.66 -10.80 14.85
C TRP A 160 3.12 -12.13 15.42
N THR A 161 3.66 -13.28 15.02
CA THR A 161 3.33 -14.58 15.61
C THR A 161 4.25 -14.80 16.81
N LYS A 162 3.67 -14.90 18.01
CA LYS A 162 4.43 -15.19 19.24
C LYS A 162 5.14 -16.54 19.20
#